data_AF-A0A2G9P2N3-F1
#
_entry.id   AF-A0A2G9P2N3-F1
#
_cell.length_a   1.000
_cell.length_b   1.000
_cell.length_c   1.000
_cell.angle_alpha   90.00
_cell.angle_beta   90.00
_cell.angle_gamma   90.00
#
_symmetry.space_group_name_H-M   'P 1'
#
loop_
_entity.id
_entity.type
_entity.pdbx_description
1 polymer ?
#
loop_
_entity_poly.entity_id
_entity_poly.type
_entity_poly.pdbx_seq_one_letter_code
_entity_poly.pdbx_strand_id
1 'polypeptide(L)' 'DTGVDLVLCGHKHRPWEWNFGKLMVVNAGTATSERVRGLFENTYNIIDI' A
#
# COMPACT_ATOMS: atom_id res chain seq x y z
N ASP A 1 9.62 -5.95 -21.18
CA ASP A 1 9.13 -6.64 -19.98
C ASP A 1 9.98 -6.17 -18.80
N THR A 2 9.37 -5.73 -17.71
CA THR A 2 10.09 -5.10 -16.59
C THR A 2 10.44 -6.09 -15.46
N GLY A 3 9.85 -7.30 -15.45
CA GLY A 3 10.19 -8.35 -14.49
C GLY A 3 9.92 -7.98 -13.02
N VAL A 4 8.91 -7.16 -12.76
CA VAL A 4 8.58 -6.66 -11.41
C VAL A 4 7.49 -7.52 -10.77
N ASP A 5 7.75 -8.01 -9.56
CA ASP A 5 6.80 -8.82 -8.78
C ASP A 5 6.08 -8.02 -7.67
N LEU A 6 6.57 -6.82 -7.31
CA LEU A 6 6.00 -5.96 -6.25
C LEU A 6 5.96 -4.47 -6.66
N VAL A 7 4.79 -3.85 -6.52
CA VAL A 7 4.57 -2.41 -6.74
C VAL A 7 4.13 -1.75 -5.45
N LEU A 8 4.89 -0.74 -5.01
CA LEU A 8 4.59 0.08 -3.84
C LEU A 8 3.95 1.41 -4.28
N CYS A 9 2.85 1.81 -3.65
CA CYS A 9 2.15 3.04 -3.97
C CYS A 9 1.54 3.76 -2.75
N GLY A 10 0.99 4.95 -2.97
CA GLY A 10 0.50 5.86 -1.91
C GLY A 10 -0.58 6.84 -2.40
N HIS A 11 -0.56 8.08 -1.89
CA HIS A 11 -1.44 9.23 -2.22
C HIS A 11 -2.89 9.16 -1.70
N LYS A 12 -3.61 8.05 -1.85
CA LYS A 12 -5.02 7.98 -1.42
C LYS A 12 -5.24 7.90 0.10
N HIS A 13 -4.16 7.85 0.89
CA HIS A 13 -4.19 7.74 2.35
C HIS A 13 -5.07 6.57 2.84
N ARG A 14 -5.16 5.49 2.07
CA ARG A 14 -5.94 4.30 2.43
C ARG A 14 -5.09 3.07 2.15
N PRO A 15 -4.79 2.25 3.16
CA PRO A 15 -4.06 1.02 2.95
C PRO A 15 -4.93 0.02 2.18
N TRP A 16 -4.31 -0.71 1.27
CA TRP A 16 -4.92 -1.85 0.56
C TRP A 16 -3.83 -2.68 -0.12
N GLU A 17 -4.18 -3.91 -0.46
CA GLU A 17 -3.35 -4.79 -1.26
C GLU A 17 -4.19 -5.47 -2.35
N TRP A 18 -3.55 -5.71 -3.49
CA TRP A 18 -4.07 -6.58 -4.55
C TRP A 18 -3.00 -7.58 -4.98
N ASN A 19 -3.41 -8.83 -5.11
CA ASN A 19 -2.58 -9.93 -5.58
C ASN A 19 -3.10 -10.40 -6.94
N PHE A 20 -2.26 -10.27 -7.97
CA PHE A 20 -2.51 -10.71 -9.35
C PHE A 20 -1.65 -11.93 -9.72
N GLY A 21 -1.40 -12.81 -8.76
CA GLY A 21 -0.55 -13.99 -8.92
C GLY A 21 0.92 -13.63 -8.71
N LYS A 22 1.66 -13.40 -9.80
CA LYS A 22 3.09 -13.03 -9.73
C LYS A 22 3.32 -11.57 -9.35
N LEU A 23 2.31 -10.72 -9.53
CA LEU A 23 2.38 -9.30 -9.25
C LEU A 23 1.57 -8.97 -8.00
N MET A 24 2.21 -8.38 -7.01
CA MET A 24 1.57 -7.77 -5.86
C MET A 24 1.60 -6.24 -5.99
N VAL A 25 0.48 -5.59 -5.71
CA VAL A 25 0.38 -4.13 -5.67
C VAL A 25 -0.14 -3.73 -4.29
N VAL A 26 0.63 -2.91 -3.58
CA VAL A 26 0.29 -2.51 -2.21
C VAL A 26 0.33 -1.00 -2.04
N ASN A 27 -0.63 -0.47 -1.28
CA ASN A 27 -0.66 0.92 -0.85
C ASN A 27 -0.46 0.98 0.66
N ALA A 28 0.53 1.74 1.12
CA ALA A 28 0.84 1.84 2.55
C ALA A 28 -0.14 2.75 3.31
N GLY A 29 -0.99 3.52 2.62
CA GLY A 29 -1.86 4.52 3.24
C GLY A 29 -1.08 5.78 3.63
N THR A 30 -1.16 6.19 4.89
CA THR A 30 -0.47 7.38 5.42
C THR A 30 0.00 7.15 6.84
N ALA A 31 1.25 7.51 7.13
CA ALA A 31 1.86 7.28 8.44
C ALA A 31 1.57 8.39 9.46
N THR A 32 1.10 9.56 9.01
CA THR A 32 1.03 10.78 9.84
C THR A 32 -0.15 11.70 9.51
N SER A 33 -1.19 11.20 8.85
CA SER A 33 -2.34 12.04 8.46
C SER A 33 -3.66 11.49 8.97
N GLU A 34 -4.38 12.32 9.73
CA GLU A 34 -5.72 12.03 10.25
C GLU A 34 -6.83 12.37 9.22
N ARG A 35 -6.47 12.92 8.05
CA ARG A 35 -7.41 13.24 6.97
C ARG A 35 -7.65 12.02 6.08
N VAL A 36 -8.28 11.02 6.67
CA VAL A 36 -8.48 9.69 6.07
C VAL A 36 -9.97 9.38 5.93
N ARG A 37 -10.36 8.85 4.76
CA ARG A 37 -11.78 8.61 4.46
C ARG A 37 -12.25 7.24 4.96
N GLY A 38 -12.38 7.03 6.27
CA GLY A 38 -13.05 5.85 6.86
C GLY A 38 -12.16 4.75 7.46
N LEU A 39 -10.87 5.00 7.68
CA LEU A 39 -10.00 4.27 8.61
C LEU A 39 -9.27 5.36 9.36
N PHE A 40 -9.39 5.43 10.68
CA PHE A 40 -8.93 6.57 11.47
C PHE A 40 -7.53 6.37 12.08
N GLU A 41 -6.75 5.43 11.52
CA GLU A 41 -5.44 5.05 12.05
C GLU A 41 -4.34 5.28 11.01
N ASN A 42 -3.15 5.66 11.50
CA ASN A 42 -1.95 5.77 10.69
C ASN A 42 -1.46 4.37 10.30
N THR A 43 -1.07 4.20 9.04
CA THR A 43 -0.72 2.89 8.47
C THR A 43 0.62 2.91 7.74
N TYR A 44 1.24 1.74 7.68
CA TYR A 44 2.48 1.47 6.97
C TYR A 44 2.55 -0.03 6.62
N ASN A 45 3.41 -0.39 5.68
CA ASN A 45 3.66 -1.80 5.32
C ASN A 45 5.02 -2.23 5.88
N ILE A 46 5.10 -3.46 6.38
CA ILE A 46 6.36 -4.15 6.66
C ILE A 46 6.55 -5.16 5.53
N ILE A 47 7.71 -5.13 4.88
CA ILE A 47 8.04 -6.00 3.76
C ILE A 47 9.31 -6.75 4.12
N ASP A 48 9.19 -8.06 4.26
CA ASP A 48 10.31 -8.98 4.48
C ASP A 48 10.68 -9.59 3.13
N ILE A 49 11.98 -9.53 2.78
CA ILE A 49 12.54 -9.99 1.51
C ILE A 49 13.54 -11.13 1.78
#